data_AF-A0A183I8L4-F1
#
_entry.id   AF-A0A183I8L4-F1
#
_cell.length_a   1.000
_cell.length_b   1.000
_cell.length_c   1.000
_cell.angle_alpha   90.00
_cell.angle_beta   90.00
_cell.angle_gamma   90.00
#
_symmetry.space_group_name_H-M   'P 1'
#
loop_
_entity.id
_entity.type
_entity.pdbx_description
1 polymer ?
#
loop_
_entity_poly.entity_id
_entity_poly.type
_entity_poly.pdbx_seq_one_letter_code
_entity_poly.pdbx_strand_id
1 'polypeptide(L)' 'MIPDGYITEGKTPRKWYNAGTIELAGKFAGETRDCIH' A
#
# COMPACT_ATOMS: atom_id res chain seq x y z
N MET A 1 8.98 -5.79 2.94
CA MET A 1 10.08 -4.85 3.23
C MET A 1 10.16 -3.84 2.08
N ILE A 2 10.13 -2.54 2.37
CA ILE A 2 10.26 -1.47 1.35
C ILE A 2 11.74 -1.11 1.24
N PRO A 3 12.33 -0.95 0.04
CA PRO A 3 13.74 -0.59 -0.08
C PRO A 3 14.03 0.83 0.43
N ASP A 4 15.13 1.00 1.17
CA ASP A 4 15.49 2.26 1.85
C ASP A 4 15.55 3.47 0.90
N GLY A 5 15.93 3.26 -0.37
CA GLY A 5 15.99 4.32 -1.38
C GLY A 5 14.64 4.94 -1.77
N TYR A 6 13.52 4.38 -1.29
CA TYR A 6 12.18 4.96 -1.44
C TYR A 6 11.65 5.62 -0.15
N ILE A 7 12.41 5.55 0.95
CA ILE A 7 12.05 6.16 2.22
C ILE A 7 12.51 7.64 2.21
N THR A 8 11.60 8.56 2.49
CA THR A 8 11.91 9.98 2.62
C THR A 8 11.38 10.51 3.94
N GLU A 9 12.28 11.01 4.78
CA GLU A 9 11.94 11.75 5.99
C GLU A 9 11.80 13.23 5.62
N GLY A 10 10.55 13.68 5.42
CA GLY A 10 10.24 15.05 5.01
C GLY A 10 8.87 15.16 4.33
N LYS A 11 8.42 16.38 4.09
CA LYS A 11 7.07 16.63 3.52
C LYS A 11 6.94 16.23 2.05
N THR A 12 8.03 16.17 1.30
CA THR A 12 8.00 15.92 -0.15
C THR A 12 8.82 14.68 -0.49
N PRO A 13 8.22 13.67 -1.14
CA PRO A 13 8.91 12.43 -1.50
C PRO A 13 9.94 12.67 -2.61
N ARG A 14 11.12 12.04 -2.47
CA ARG A 14 12.21 12.12 -3.47
C ARG A 14 12.01 11.19 -4.66
N LYS A 15 11.26 10.10 -4.48
CA LYS A 15 11.05 9.07 -5.49
C LYS A 15 9.70 8.39 -5.27
N TRP A 16 9.06 8.03 -6.37
CA TRP A 16 7.83 7.26 -6.38
C TRP A 16 8.13 5.77 -6.57
N TYR A 17 7.48 4.92 -5.77
CA TYR A 17 7.51 3.47 -5.93
C TYR A 17 6.24 3.02 -6.66
N ASN A 18 6.39 2.34 -7.79
CA ASN A 18 5.26 1.72 -8.48
C ASN A 18 5.08 0.30 -7.95
N ALA A 19 4.03 0.08 -7.15
CA ALA A 19 3.68 -1.22 -6.59
C ALA A 19 2.91 -2.12 -7.56
N GLY A 20 2.60 -1.64 -8.77
CA GLY A 20 1.75 -2.33 -9.75
C GLY A 20 0.27 -2.13 -9.49
N THR A 21 -0.54 -3.02 -10.06
CA THR A 21 -2.00 -3.04 -9.92
C THR A 21 -2.41 -4.02 -8.84
N ILE A 22 -3.29 -3.61 -7.93
CA ILE A 22 -3.81 -4.46 -6.85
C ILE A 22 -5.32 -4.66 -7.07
N GLU A 23 -5.74 -5.91 -7.20
CA GLU A 23 -7.15 -6.29 -7.35
C GLU A 23 -7.86 -6.33 -5.99
N LEU A 24 -8.60 -5.28 -5.66
CA LEU A 24 -9.30 -5.13 -4.36
C LEU A 24 -10.60 -5.95 -4.26
N ALA A 25 -11.03 -6.60 -5.34
CA ALA A 25 -12.21 -7.45 -5.37
C ALA A 25 -11.93 -8.92 -4.98
N GLY A 26 -10.66 -9.32 -4.93
CA GLY A 26 -10.28 -10.67 -4.50
C GLY A 26 -10.60 -10.89 -3.02
N LYS A 27 -11.13 -12.06 -2.66
CA LYS A 27 -11.25 -12.48 -1.26
C LYS A 27 -9.94 -13.09 -0.80
N PHE A 28 -9.33 -12.52 0.22
CA PHE A 28 -8.16 -13.11 0.86
C PHE A 28 -8.59 -14.04 2.01
N ALA A 29 -7.87 -15.15 2.21
CA ALA A 29 -8.14 -16.05 3.33
C ALA A 29 -7.94 -15.29 4.66
N GLY A 30 -8.99 -15.17 5.45
CA GLY A 30 -8.98 -14.40 6.71
C GLY A 30 -9.36 -12.92 6.57
N GLU A 31 -9.76 -12.45 5.39
CA GLU A 31 -10.31 -11.10 5.20
C GLU A 31 -11.64 -10.94 5.98
N THR A 32 -11.71 -9.92 6.83
CA THR A 32 -12.95 -9.42 7.43
C THR A 32 -13.27 -8.04 6.87
N ARG A 33 -14.54 -7.78 6.56
CA ARG A 33 -15.02 -6.48 6.10
C ARG A 33 -15.78 -5.82 7.24
N ASP A 34 -15.23 -4.74 7.78
CA ASP A 34 -15.94 -3.93 8.74
C ASP A 34 -16.90 -2.98 7.99
N CYS A 35 -18.20 -3.18 8.20
CA CYS A 35 -19.23 -2.27 7.72
C CYS A 35 -19.31 -1.09 8.68
N ILE A 36 -19.07 0.13 8.19
CA ILE A 36 -19.36 1.36 8.92
C ILE A 36 -20.80 1.76 8.57
N HIS A 37 -21.68 1.82 9.58
CA HIS A 37 -23.07 2.28 9.46
C HIS A 37 -23.16 3.78 9.74
#